data_AF-A0AAW0LTL4-F1
#
_entry.id   AF-A0AAW0LTL4-F1
#
_cell.length_a   1.000
_cell.length_b   1.000
_cell.length_c   1.000
_cell.angle_alpha   90.00
_cell.angle_beta   90.00
_cell.angle_gamma   90.00
#
_symmetry.space_group_name_H-M   'P 1'
#
loop_
_entity.id
_entity.type
_entity.pdbx_description
1 polymer ?
#
loop_
_entity_poly.entity_id
_entity_poly.type
_entity_poly.pdbx_seq_one_letter_code
_entity_poly.pdbx_strand_id
1 'polypeptide(L)'
;MKCGMKVIADLHVVQGSQNGNDHSGIRDGFQEWGDSNIKDIVAVIDFLAKRFNKLNFYSYYKTLFLCRYANNPSLATIELMNESHAPGVTPDSLKNYYKSEYDAVRKYTPSAYVILSNQLENADPKEQLSFARNFNHVVIDMHYYNLYLDEFSNMNVQSYALKTVTTSNGPLSFVNQSYAAVAAIAVVWYKSFLFG
;
A
#
# COMPACT_ATOMS: atom_id res chain seq x y z
N MET A 1 27.81 -4.44 10.13
CA MET A 1 26.61 -5.26 9.87
C MET A 1 25.82 -4.59 8.74
N LYS A 2 25.50 -5.32 7.67
CA LYS A 2 24.73 -4.84 6.51
C LYS A 2 23.29 -5.31 6.68
N CYS A 3 22.29 -4.43 6.83
CA CYS A 3 20.90 -4.89 6.79
C CYS A 3 20.40 -4.85 5.34
N GLY A 4 20.04 -6.01 4.79
CA GLY A 4 19.41 -6.15 3.48
C GLY A 4 17.91 -5.87 3.51
N MET A 5 17.46 -4.87 4.28
CA MET A 5 16.04 -4.56 4.44
C MET A 5 15.55 -3.66 3.30
N LYS A 6 14.34 -3.94 2.83
CA LYS A 6 13.57 -3.11 1.91
C LYS A 6 12.53 -2.31 2.70
N VAL A 7 12.27 -1.08 2.28
CA VAL A 7 11.35 -0.14 2.95
C VAL A 7 10.14 0.13 2.05
N ILE A 8 8.96 0.15 2.67
CA ILE A 8 7.71 0.66 2.12
C ILE A 8 7.48 2.04 2.75
N ALA A 9 7.25 3.05 1.91
CA ALA A 9 6.77 4.35 2.37
C ALA A 9 5.25 4.38 2.22
N ASP A 10 4.53 4.38 3.33
CA ASP A 10 3.08 4.34 3.37
C ASP A 10 2.49 5.73 3.65
N LEU A 11 1.59 6.17 2.76
CA LEU A 11 0.78 7.37 2.97
C LEU A 11 -0.41 7.04 3.87
N HIS A 12 -0.11 7.03 5.17
CA HIS A 12 -1.05 6.59 6.20
C HIS A 12 -2.20 7.59 6.46
N VAL A 13 -1.96 8.86 6.18
CA VAL A 13 -2.86 9.98 6.46
C VAL A 13 -3.02 10.83 5.21
N VAL A 14 -4.26 11.07 4.81
CA VAL A 14 -4.60 12.01 3.73
C VAL A 14 -5.52 13.12 4.23
N GLN A 15 -5.46 14.26 3.56
CA GLN A 15 -6.33 15.41 3.87
C GLN A 15 -7.81 15.01 3.81
N GLY A 16 -8.55 15.36 4.87
CA GLY A 16 -9.96 15.03 5.04
C GLY A 16 -10.21 13.67 5.69
N SER A 17 -9.19 12.85 5.94
CA SER A 17 -9.35 11.47 6.44
C SER A 17 -10.12 10.52 5.51
N GLN A 18 -9.46 9.43 5.14
CA GLN A 18 -9.98 8.38 4.28
C GLN A 18 -10.85 7.35 5.01
N ASN A 19 -10.92 7.40 6.35
CA ASN A 19 -11.62 6.38 7.14
C ASN A 19 -12.24 6.84 8.46
N GLY A 20 -12.03 8.07 8.89
CA GLY A 20 -12.54 8.58 10.18
C GLY A 20 -11.83 8.01 11.41
N ASN A 21 -10.86 7.11 11.27
CA ASN A 21 -10.15 6.53 12.41
C ASN A 21 -9.05 7.46 12.91
N ASP A 22 -8.70 7.38 14.19
CA ASP A 22 -7.64 8.20 14.81
C ASP A 22 -6.30 8.14 14.06
N HIS A 23 -5.94 6.98 13.53
CA HIS A 23 -4.71 6.79 12.75
C HIS A 23 -4.69 7.47 11.38
N SER A 24 -5.84 7.98 10.90
CA SER A 24 -5.93 8.87 9.74
C SER A 24 -5.77 10.36 10.09
N GLY A 25 -5.39 10.68 11.33
CA GLY A 25 -5.05 12.03 11.76
C GLY A 25 -6.24 12.92 12.10
N ILE A 26 -7.46 12.36 12.17
CA ILE A 26 -8.68 13.09 12.53
C ILE A 26 -9.01 12.92 14.02
N ARG A 27 -9.59 13.97 14.65
CA ARG A 27 -9.97 13.94 16.08
C ARG A 27 -11.45 13.67 16.32
N ASP A 28 -12.31 14.04 15.38
CA ASP A 28 -13.76 14.03 15.53
C ASP A 28 -14.44 12.82 14.89
N GLY A 29 -13.66 11.93 14.26
CA GLY A 29 -14.15 10.69 13.69
C GLY A 29 -14.75 10.83 12.29
N PHE A 30 -14.71 12.02 11.69
CA PHE A 30 -15.31 12.23 10.37
C PHE A 30 -14.40 11.76 9.23
N GLN A 31 -15.02 11.13 8.24
CA GLN A 31 -14.43 10.78 6.96
C GLN A 31 -14.86 11.83 5.93
N GLU A 32 -13.97 12.79 5.65
CA GLU A 32 -14.23 13.95 4.79
C GLU A 32 -13.33 13.97 3.54
N TRP A 33 -12.49 12.95 3.35
CA TRP A 33 -11.69 12.84 2.13
C TRP A 33 -12.62 12.74 0.90
N GLY A 34 -12.24 13.43 -0.18
CA GLY A 34 -12.95 13.39 -1.45
C GLY A 34 -12.11 13.92 -2.60
N ASP A 35 -12.67 13.86 -3.81
CA ASP A 35 -11.96 14.12 -5.07
C ASP A 35 -11.25 15.49 -5.14
N SER A 36 -11.76 16.50 -4.44
CA SER A 36 -11.13 17.82 -4.35
C SER A 36 -9.71 17.79 -3.77
N ASN A 37 -9.40 16.78 -2.95
CA ASN A 37 -8.09 16.64 -2.30
C ASN A 37 -7.07 15.91 -3.18
N ILE A 38 -7.52 15.20 -4.23
CA ILE A 38 -6.65 14.32 -5.04
C ILE A 38 -5.46 15.09 -5.60
N LYS A 39 -5.67 16.30 -6.14
CA LYS A 39 -4.59 17.09 -6.75
C LYS A 39 -3.46 17.40 -5.77
N ASP A 40 -3.81 17.76 -4.53
CA ASP A 40 -2.84 18.16 -3.52
C ASP A 40 -2.07 16.93 -3.01
N ILE A 41 -2.75 15.80 -2.83
CA ILE A 41 -2.12 14.55 -2.41
C ILE A 41 -1.19 14.00 -3.52
N VAL A 42 -1.63 14.06 -4.79
CA VAL A 42 -0.78 13.72 -5.95
C VAL A 42 0.49 14.57 -5.98
N ALA A 43 0.43 15.85 -5.58
CA ALA A 43 1.63 16.70 -5.49
C ALA A 43 2.60 16.23 -4.38
N VAL A 44 2.09 15.71 -3.27
CA VAL A 44 2.91 15.08 -2.22
C VAL A 44 3.58 13.82 -2.75
N ILE A 45 2.85 12.93 -3.43
CA ILE A 45 3.41 11.72 -4.03
C ILE A 45 4.45 12.05 -5.12
N ASP A 46 4.19 13.04 -5.98
CA ASP A 46 5.15 13.49 -7.00
C ASP A 46 6.45 13.96 -6.34
N PHE A 47 6.34 14.77 -5.28
CA PHE A 47 7.50 15.23 -4.50
C PHE A 47 8.28 14.08 -3.86
N LEU A 48 7.59 13.13 -3.21
CA LEU A 48 8.21 11.97 -2.56
C LEU A 48 8.89 11.06 -3.60
N ALA A 49 8.20 10.68 -4.67
CA ALA A 49 8.73 9.85 -5.75
C ALA A 49 9.97 10.49 -6.40
N LYS A 50 9.94 11.81 -6.64
CA LYS A 50 11.10 12.56 -7.15
C LYS A 50 12.26 12.53 -6.16
N ARG A 51 12.00 12.76 -4.87
CA ARG A 51 13.02 12.77 -3.81
C ARG A 51 13.69 11.41 -3.68
N PHE A 52 12.90 10.34 -3.73
CA PHE A 52 13.33 8.96 -3.68
C PHE A 52 14.17 8.56 -4.89
N ASN A 53 13.73 8.91 -6.11
CA ASN A 53 14.52 8.69 -7.31
C ASN A 53 15.87 9.43 -7.26
N LYS A 54 15.88 10.67 -6.75
CA LYS A 54 17.12 11.44 -6.57
C LYS A 54 18.07 10.76 -5.56
N LEU A 55 17.56 10.17 -4.48
CA LEU A 55 18.39 9.39 -3.54
C LEU A 55 19.00 8.16 -4.20
N ASN A 56 18.28 7.51 -5.12
CA ASN A 56 18.83 6.42 -5.93
C ASN A 56 19.90 6.90 -6.92
N PHE A 57 19.79 8.13 -7.45
CA PHE A 57 20.77 8.73 -8.36
C PHE A 57 22.07 9.17 -7.67
N TYR A 58 22.01 9.71 -6.46
CA TYR A 58 23.21 10.10 -5.69
C TYR A 58 23.82 8.90 -4.96
N SER A 59 24.42 7.99 -5.74
CA SER A 59 25.22 6.86 -5.22
C SER A 59 26.41 7.31 -4.34
N TYR A 60 26.86 8.57 -4.47
CA TYR A 60 28.08 9.10 -3.83
C TYR A 60 27.90 9.59 -2.37
N TYR A 61 26.70 9.99 -1.94
CA TYR A 61 26.44 10.45 -0.55
C TYR A 61 25.80 9.39 0.35
N LYS A 62 25.90 8.13 -0.08
CA LYS A 62 25.31 6.93 0.53
C LYS A 62 25.76 6.66 1.98
N THR A 63 26.74 7.40 2.51
CA THR A 63 27.52 6.96 3.67
C THR A 63 27.03 7.48 5.03
N LEU A 64 26.31 8.61 5.13
CA LEU A 64 25.98 9.18 6.45
C LEU A 64 24.61 8.82 7.04
N PHE A 65 23.64 8.34 6.25
CA PHE A 65 22.34 7.86 6.77
C PHE A 65 22.11 6.35 6.58
N LEU A 66 22.94 5.67 5.78
CA LEU A 66 22.71 4.27 5.36
C LEU A 66 23.74 3.28 5.92
N CYS A 67 24.52 3.62 6.95
CA CYS A 67 25.31 2.62 7.70
C CYS A 67 24.46 1.54 8.37
N ARG A 68 23.12 1.67 8.36
CA ARG A 68 22.18 0.59 8.70
C ARG A 68 21.80 -0.30 7.48
N TYR A 69 22.04 0.11 6.23
CA TYR A 69 21.53 -0.57 5.00
C TYR A 69 22.47 -0.57 3.78
N ALA A 70 23.79 -0.47 3.98
CA ALA A 70 24.76 0.03 3.00
C ALA A 70 24.89 -0.66 1.61
N ASN A 71 24.24 -1.79 1.30
CA ASN A 71 24.47 -2.50 0.03
C ASN A 71 23.23 -2.83 -0.81
N ASN A 72 22.04 -2.35 -0.47
CA ASN A 72 20.82 -2.57 -1.27
C ASN A 72 20.10 -1.23 -1.49
N PRO A 73 19.55 -0.93 -2.68
CA PRO A 73 18.63 0.20 -2.83
C PRO A 73 17.42 -0.06 -1.90
N SER A 74 17.43 0.59 -0.73
CA SER A 74 16.52 0.24 0.38
C SER A 74 15.12 0.80 0.23
N LEU A 75 14.81 1.53 -0.85
CA LEU A 75 13.44 1.95 -1.11
C LEU A 75 12.84 1.06 -2.20
N ALA A 76 11.86 0.25 -1.83
CA ALA A 76 11.29 -0.73 -2.74
C ALA A 76 9.88 -0.36 -3.23
N THR A 77 9.11 0.44 -2.47
CA THR A 77 7.68 0.60 -2.75
C THR A 77 7.07 1.85 -2.09
N ILE A 78 6.07 2.45 -2.73
CA ILE A 78 5.19 3.47 -2.12
C ILE A 78 3.78 2.88 -2.03
N GLU A 79 3.17 2.94 -0.84
CA GLU A 79 1.75 2.68 -0.63
C GLU A 79 0.98 4.00 -0.68
N LEU A 80 -0.02 4.01 -1.56
CA LEU A 80 -0.68 5.25 -1.99
C LEU A 80 -1.71 5.77 -0.99
N MET A 81 -2.35 4.88 -0.24
CA MET A 81 -3.31 5.25 0.80
C MET A 81 -3.54 4.04 1.69
N ASN A 82 -3.43 4.24 3.00
CA ASN A 82 -3.76 3.22 3.99
C ASN A 82 -5.27 3.17 4.26
N GLU A 83 -5.89 1.98 4.20
CA GLU A 83 -7.22 1.69 4.78
C GLU A 83 -8.32 2.71 4.47
N SER A 84 -8.67 2.93 3.21
CA SER A 84 -9.88 3.70 2.90
C SER A 84 -11.15 2.94 3.32
N HIS A 85 -12.19 3.64 3.79
CA HIS A 85 -13.45 3.00 4.22
C HIS A 85 -14.58 3.18 3.20
N ALA A 86 -15.27 2.09 2.89
CA ALA A 86 -16.53 2.13 2.15
C ALA A 86 -17.72 2.37 3.10
N PRO A 87 -18.78 3.08 2.67
CA PRO A 87 -18.98 3.69 1.35
C PRO A 87 -18.52 5.16 1.27
N GLY A 88 -17.90 5.70 2.32
CA GLY A 88 -17.50 7.12 2.35
C GLY A 88 -16.50 7.49 1.25
N VAL A 89 -15.58 6.58 0.94
CA VAL A 89 -14.79 6.61 -0.29
C VAL A 89 -15.50 5.76 -1.34
N THR A 90 -15.74 6.29 -2.53
CA THR A 90 -16.35 5.49 -3.61
C THR A 90 -15.29 4.71 -4.39
N PRO A 91 -15.62 3.54 -4.96
CA PRO A 91 -14.67 2.79 -5.80
C PRO A 91 -14.15 3.59 -6.99
N ASP A 92 -14.96 4.47 -7.58
CA ASP A 92 -14.55 5.28 -8.73
C ASP A 92 -13.61 6.42 -8.32
N SER A 93 -13.90 7.11 -7.21
CA SER A 93 -12.98 8.09 -6.61
C SER A 93 -11.64 7.46 -6.26
N LEU A 94 -11.66 6.26 -5.66
CA LEU A 94 -10.44 5.54 -5.27
C LEU A 94 -9.60 5.12 -6.48
N LYS A 95 -10.23 4.62 -7.55
CA LYS A 95 -9.54 4.28 -8.82
C LYS A 95 -8.95 5.53 -9.48
N ASN A 96 -9.68 6.64 -9.52
CA ASN A 96 -9.20 7.90 -10.07
C ASN A 96 -7.98 8.43 -9.29
N TYR A 97 -8.05 8.35 -7.96
CA TYR A 97 -6.95 8.67 -7.07
C TYR A 97 -5.72 7.77 -7.35
N TYR A 98 -5.86 6.45 -7.27
CA TYR A 98 -4.76 5.52 -7.52
C TYR A 98 -4.14 5.65 -8.90
N LYS A 99 -4.94 5.91 -9.94
CA LYS A 99 -4.41 6.16 -11.29
C LYS A 99 -3.51 7.40 -11.31
N SER A 100 -3.97 8.49 -10.71
CA SER A 100 -3.28 9.78 -10.72
C SER A 100 -1.95 9.72 -9.98
N GLU A 101 -1.93 9.03 -8.85
CA GLU A 101 -0.72 8.85 -8.05
C GLU A 101 0.25 7.83 -8.65
N TYR A 102 -0.26 6.71 -9.19
CA TYR A 102 0.55 5.78 -9.95
C TYR A 102 1.31 6.49 -11.08
N ASP A 103 0.61 7.34 -11.84
CA ASP A 103 1.24 8.12 -12.91
C ASP A 103 2.33 9.06 -12.36
N ALA A 104 2.09 9.71 -11.22
CA ALA A 104 3.08 10.55 -10.55
C ALA A 104 4.33 9.77 -10.12
N VAL A 105 4.17 8.56 -9.56
CA VAL A 105 5.30 7.69 -9.22
C VAL A 105 6.08 7.25 -10.47
N ARG A 106 5.36 6.90 -11.54
CA ARG A 106 5.96 6.41 -12.79
C ARG A 106 6.74 7.46 -13.57
N LYS A 107 6.49 8.76 -13.36
CA LYS A 107 7.34 9.84 -13.91
C LYS A 107 8.81 9.71 -13.49
N TYR A 108 9.08 9.15 -12.30
CA TYR A 108 10.42 9.12 -11.72
C TYR A 108 10.98 7.70 -11.52
N THR A 109 10.12 6.71 -11.31
CA THR A 109 10.54 5.35 -10.95
C THR A 109 9.76 4.27 -11.74
N PRO A 110 10.21 3.89 -12.94
CA PRO A 110 9.49 2.92 -13.78
C PRO A 110 9.51 1.48 -13.24
N SER A 111 10.49 1.15 -12.39
CA SER A 111 10.70 -0.20 -11.83
C SER A 111 10.27 -0.35 -10.36
N ALA A 112 9.91 0.74 -9.67
CA ALA A 112 9.46 0.66 -8.29
C ALA A 112 8.07 0.02 -8.21
N TYR A 113 7.82 -0.78 -7.19
CA TYR A 113 6.46 -1.24 -6.95
C TYR A 113 5.60 -0.09 -6.43
N VAL A 114 4.30 -0.14 -6.70
CA VAL A 114 3.27 0.73 -6.13
C VAL A 114 2.25 -0.15 -5.43
N ILE A 115 1.95 0.15 -4.17
CA ILE A 115 0.96 -0.58 -3.37
C ILE A 115 -0.36 0.19 -3.37
N LEU A 116 -1.45 -0.54 -3.62
CA LEU A 116 -2.82 -0.08 -3.50
C LEU A 116 -3.46 -0.80 -2.31
N SER A 117 -3.85 -0.08 -1.25
CA SER A 117 -4.63 -0.71 -0.18
C SER A 117 -6.02 -1.04 -0.71
N ASN A 118 -6.47 -2.25 -0.39
CA ASN A 118 -7.86 -2.60 -0.57
C ASN A 118 -8.72 -1.76 0.38
N GLN A 119 -9.93 -1.44 -0.07
CA GLN A 119 -10.88 -0.73 0.76
C GLN A 119 -11.40 -1.66 1.86
N LEU A 120 -11.69 -1.10 3.03
CA LEU A 120 -12.23 -1.81 4.19
C LEU A 120 -13.75 -1.63 4.31
N GLU A 121 -14.32 -2.20 5.38
CA GLU A 121 -15.75 -2.21 5.70
C GLU A 121 -16.57 -3.00 4.67
N ASN A 122 -17.54 -2.34 4.01
CA ASN A 122 -18.51 -2.98 3.12
C ASN A 122 -18.01 -3.19 1.68
N ALA A 123 -16.70 -3.05 1.44
CA ALA A 123 -16.12 -3.15 0.11
C ALA A 123 -16.00 -4.61 -0.37
N ASP A 124 -16.11 -4.84 -1.68
CA ASP A 124 -15.80 -6.15 -2.26
C ASP A 124 -14.27 -6.32 -2.27
N PRO A 125 -13.70 -7.36 -1.61
CA PRO A 125 -12.26 -7.60 -1.60
C PRO A 125 -11.63 -7.78 -2.99
N LYS A 126 -12.44 -7.98 -4.04
CA LYS A 126 -11.99 -8.14 -5.43
C LYS A 126 -12.10 -6.87 -6.26
N GLU A 127 -12.70 -5.79 -5.76
CA GLU A 127 -13.07 -4.61 -6.56
C GLU A 127 -11.88 -3.96 -7.27
N GLN A 128 -10.68 -4.08 -6.70
CA GLN A 128 -9.45 -3.48 -7.21
C GLN A 128 -8.68 -4.40 -8.17
N LEU A 129 -9.00 -5.71 -8.24
CA LEU A 129 -8.21 -6.67 -9.02
C LEU A 129 -8.20 -6.35 -10.51
N SER A 130 -9.36 -6.06 -11.09
CA SER A 130 -9.47 -5.73 -12.52
C SER A 130 -8.80 -4.40 -12.86
N PHE A 131 -8.88 -3.44 -11.94
CA PHE A 131 -8.22 -2.14 -12.06
C PHE A 131 -6.69 -2.29 -12.02
N ALA A 132 -6.17 -2.96 -10.98
CA ALA A 132 -4.75 -3.16 -10.74
C ALA A 132 -4.03 -3.93 -11.87
N ARG A 133 -4.73 -4.84 -12.56
CA ARG A 133 -4.20 -5.58 -13.75
C ARG A 133 -3.77 -4.67 -14.90
N ASN A 134 -4.25 -3.43 -14.97
CA ASN A 134 -3.89 -2.50 -16.04
C ASN A 134 -2.54 -1.80 -15.81
N PHE A 135 -1.85 -2.11 -14.72
CA PHE A 135 -0.62 -1.44 -14.29
C PHE A 135 0.53 -2.41 -14.12
N ASN A 136 1.75 -1.93 -14.38
CA ASN A 136 2.97 -2.70 -14.17
C ASN A 136 3.53 -2.42 -12.76
N HIS A 137 4.09 -3.45 -12.13
CA HIS A 137 4.67 -3.38 -10.78
C HIS A 137 3.69 -2.81 -9.75
N VAL A 138 2.49 -3.37 -9.70
CA VAL A 138 1.47 -3.04 -8.68
C VAL A 138 1.23 -4.23 -7.76
N VAL A 139 1.06 -3.92 -6.47
CA VAL A 139 0.72 -4.85 -5.40
C VAL A 139 -0.58 -4.35 -4.76
N ILE A 140 -1.49 -5.25 -4.43
CA ILE A 140 -2.65 -4.95 -3.58
C ILE A 140 -2.28 -5.28 -2.14
N ASP A 141 -2.44 -4.33 -1.23
CA ASP A 141 -2.35 -4.57 0.21
C ASP A 141 -3.72 -4.87 0.80
N MET A 142 -3.75 -5.80 1.72
CA MET A 142 -4.97 -6.32 2.33
C MET A 142 -4.79 -6.34 3.85
N HIS A 143 -5.69 -5.68 4.57
CA HIS A 143 -5.66 -5.67 6.02
C HIS A 143 -6.76 -6.57 6.58
N TYR A 144 -6.37 -7.50 7.45
CA TYR A 144 -7.28 -8.48 8.03
C TYR A 144 -7.17 -8.48 9.55
N TYR A 145 -8.28 -8.14 10.18
CA TYR A 145 -8.39 -8.09 11.62
C TYR A 145 -9.46 -9.08 12.10
N ASN A 146 -9.01 -10.16 12.73
CA ASN A 146 -9.86 -11.20 13.30
C ASN A 146 -10.41 -10.86 14.70
N LEU A 147 -10.12 -9.66 15.21
CA LEU A 147 -10.51 -9.22 16.55
C LEU A 147 -11.81 -8.41 16.57
N TYR A 148 -12.26 -7.90 15.42
CA TYR A 148 -13.40 -6.98 15.34
C TYR A 148 -14.66 -7.59 14.69
N LEU A 149 -14.58 -8.84 14.22
CA LEU A 149 -15.69 -9.53 13.55
C LEU A 149 -15.81 -10.97 14.09
N ASP A 150 -17.00 -11.30 14.63
CA ASP A 150 -17.33 -12.62 15.21
C ASP A 150 -17.13 -13.78 14.21
N GLU A 151 -17.18 -13.49 12.91
CA GLU A 151 -17.03 -14.43 11.80
C GLU A 151 -15.66 -15.12 11.77
N PHE A 152 -14.63 -14.53 12.39
CA PHE A 152 -13.28 -15.11 12.42
C PHE A 152 -13.02 -16.02 13.61
N SER A 153 -13.95 -16.13 14.57
CA SER A 153 -13.80 -16.98 15.76
C SER A 153 -13.59 -18.47 15.44
N ASN A 154 -14.04 -18.92 14.26
CA ASN A 154 -13.98 -20.33 13.83
C ASN A 154 -13.14 -20.57 12.56
N MET A 155 -12.37 -19.59 12.06
CA MET A 155 -11.64 -19.71 10.79
C MET A 155 -10.13 -19.96 10.97
N ASN A 156 -9.55 -20.77 10.07
CA ASN A 156 -8.09 -20.80 9.92
C ASN A 156 -7.64 -19.65 8.98
N VAL A 157 -6.56 -18.96 9.35
CA VAL A 157 -6.16 -17.69 8.72
C VAL A 157 -5.60 -17.85 7.30
N GLN A 158 -5.17 -19.05 6.92
CA GLN A 158 -4.57 -19.26 5.60
C GLN A 158 -5.57 -19.32 4.44
N SER A 159 -6.86 -19.58 4.67
CA SER A 159 -7.70 -20.16 3.61
C SER A 159 -8.61 -19.19 2.85
N TYR A 160 -9.10 -18.12 3.46
CA TYR A 160 -10.14 -17.27 2.81
C TYR A 160 -9.57 -16.03 2.11
N ALA A 161 -8.76 -15.25 2.82
CA ALA A 161 -8.20 -13.98 2.37
C ALA A 161 -7.41 -14.11 1.06
N LEU A 162 -6.37 -14.93 1.04
CA LEU A 162 -5.46 -15.02 -0.10
C LEU A 162 -6.06 -15.70 -1.31
N LYS A 163 -6.91 -16.72 -1.11
CA LYS A 163 -7.53 -17.46 -2.21
C LYS A 163 -8.50 -16.58 -3.02
N THR A 164 -9.05 -15.57 -2.37
CA THR A 164 -10.05 -14.67 -2.96
C THR A 164 -9.40 -13.65 -3.90
N VAL A 165 -8.23 -13.12 -3.54
CA VAL A 165 -7.57 -12.01 -4.27
C VAL A 165 -6.33 -12.43 -5.05
N THR A 166 -5.70 -13.56 -4.72
CA THR A 166 -4.57 -14.10 -5.50
C THR A 166 -5.10 -14.85 -6.71
N THR A 167 -4.80 -14.33 -7.91
CA THR A 167 -5.16 -14.99 -9.18
C THR A 167 -3.91 -15.26 -10.01
N SER A 168 -3.91 -16.33 -10.82
CA SER A 168 -2.72 -16.81 -11.55
C SER A 168 -2.08 -15.80 -12.52
N ASN A 169 -2.82 -14.77 -12.92
CA ASN A 169 -2.36 -13.66 -13.77
C ASN A 169 -2.83 -12.29 -13.23
N GLY A 170 -3.06 -12.18 -11.92
CA GLY A 170 -3.46 -10.95 -11.26
C GLY A 170 -2.29 -10.11 -10.76
N PRO A 171 -2.57 -8.91 -10.21
CA PRO A 171 -1.57 -8.19 -9.43
C PRO A 171 -1.08 -9.06 -8.26
N LEU A 172 0.10 -8.74 -7.76
CA LEU A 172 0.59 -9.34 -6.51
C LEU A 172 -0.31 -8.90 -5.34
N SER A 173 -0.43 -9.74 -4.32
CA SER A 173 -1.14 -9.40 -3.08
C SER A 173 -0.21 -9.48 -1.89
N PHE A 174 -0.37 -8.56 -0.95
CA PHE A 174 0.40 -8.43 0.29
C PHE A 174 -0.57 -8.25 1.47
N VAL A 175 -0.16 -8.72 2.65
CA VAL A 175 -0.90 -8.51 3.91
C VAL A 175 0.05 -7.78 4.85
N ASN A 176 -0.15 -6.47 5.01
CA ASN A 176 0.74 -5.62 5.79
C ASN A 176 0.34 -5.50 7.27
N GLN A 177 -0.96 -5.63 7.59
CA GLN A 177 -1.46 -5.51 8.96
C GLN A 177 -2.37 -6.68 9.36
N SER A 178 -2.10 -7.25 10.56
CA SER A 178 -2.91 -8.30 11.20
C SER A 178 -2.64 -8.39 12.72
N TYR A 179 -3.61 -8.85 13.51
CA TYR A 179 -3.43 -9.14 14.96
C TYR A 179 -3.22 -10.64 15.24
N ALA A 180 -2.35 -10.94 16.22
CA ALA A 180 -1.61 -12.20 16.35
C ALA A 180 -2.32 -13.40 17.02
N ALA A 181 -3.65 -13.54 16.99
CA ALA A 181 -4.22 -14.82 17.45
C ALA A 181 -3.91 -15.99 16.51
N VAL A 182 -3.79 -15.75 15.19
CA VAL A 182 -3.28 -16.73 14.20
C VAL A 182 -2.70 -15.99 12.98
N ALA A 183 -1.68 -15.15 13.13
CA ALA A 183 -1.10 -14.47 11.96
C ALA A 183 -0.17 -15.43 11.19
N ALA A 184 -0.72 -16.21 10.25
CA ALA A 184 0.07 -16.74 9.15
C ALA A 184 0.23 -15.62 8.12
N ILE A 185 1.34 -14.87 8.20
CA ILE A 185 1.78 -13.94 7.16
C ILE A 185 2.01 -14.79 5.89
N ALA A 186 1.00 -14.85 5.04
CA ALA A 186 1.12 -15.49 3.75
C ALA A 186 1.61 -14.44 2.77
N VAL A 187 2.90 -14.50 2.49
CA VAL A 187 3.42 -13.85 1.30
C VAL A 187 3.27 -14.81 0.13
N VAL A 188 2.28 -14.57 -0.73
CA VAL A 188 2.27 -15.22 -2.04
C VAL A 188 3.22 -14.43 -2.95
N TRP A 189 4.42 -15.00 -3.11
CA TRP A 189 5.59 -14.56 -3.89
C TRP A 189 6.52 -13.50 -3.26
N TYR A 190 7.02 -13.76 -2.04
CA TYR A 190 8.10 -12.98 -1.40
C TYR A 190 9.48 -13.17 -2.05
N LYS A 191 9.71 -14.34 -2.68
CA LYS A 191 11.07 -14.72 -3.13
C LYS A 191 11.59 -13.83 -4.25
N SER A 192 10.74 -13.44 -5.20
CA SER A 192 11.14 -12.56 -6.31
C SER A 192 11.32 -11.11 -5.86
N PHE A 193 10.57 -10.66 -4.84
CA PHE A 193 10.64 -9.30 -4.33
C PHE A 193 11.88 -9.05 -3.46
N LEU A 194 12.40 -10.03 -2.71
CA LEU A 194 13.57 -9.83 -1.85
C LEU A 194 14.90 -10.31 -2.44
N PHE A 195 14.88 -11.34 -3.29
CA PHE A 195 16.09 -12.05 -3.73
C PHE A 195 16.33 -12.03 -5.25
N GLY A 196 15.54 -11.27 -6.01
CA GLY A 196 15.82 -10.93 -7.40
C GLY A 196 16.89 -9.86 -7.54
#